data_AF-A0AAD5RBF6-F1
#
_entry.id   AF-A0AAD5RBF6-F1
#
_cell.length_a   1.000
_cell.length_b   1.000
_cell.length_c   1.000
_cell.angle_alpha   90.00
_cell.angle_beta   90.00
_cell.angle_gamma   90.00
#
_symmetry.space_group_name_H-M   'P 1'
#
loop_
_entity.id
_entity.type
_entity.pdbx_description
1 polymer ?
#
loop_
_entity_poly.entity_id
_entity_poly.type
_entity_poly.pdbx_seq_one_letter_code
_entity_poly.pdbx_strand_id
1 'polypeptide(L)'
;MRHRSSCWILVMPIISLLLITNPTLSIDPECYMTVPEVARYFGYPSEVHLVRTEDDYILEIHRIPHGRLQEGVASEKRPLVFLQHGILSDGFDWTPNLPNQSADPLQRYRVYFLQDRAFPLKY
;
A
#
# COMPACT_ATOMS: atom_id res chain seq x y z
N MET A 1 38.26 -42.69 -31.15
CA MET A 1 38.36 -41.51 -30.27
C MET A 1 36.97 -40.89 -30.19
N ARG A 2 36.21 -41.15 -29.10
CA ARG A 2 34.78 -40.80 -29.00
C ARG A 2 34.66 -39.38 -28.42
N HIS A 3 34.37 -38.41 -29.29
CA HIS A 3 34.22 -36.99 -28.95
C HIS A 3 32.97 -36.80 -28.08
N ARG A 4 33.11 -36.88 -26.75
CA ARG A 4 32.10 -36.36 -25.82
C ARG A 4 32.34 -34.86 -25.73
N SER A 5 31.51 -34.02 -26.32
CA SER A 5 31.43 -32.54 -26.11
C SER A 5 30.52 -31.96 -27.20
N SER A 6 29.51 -31.12 -26.96
CA SER A 6 29.11 -30.41 -25.75
C SER A 6 27.63 -30.01 -25.87
N CYS A 7 26.77 -30.55 -25.01
CA CYS A 7 25.34 -30.16 -24.92
C CYS A 7 25.16 -28.68 -24.53
N TRP A 8 26.21 -28.07 -23.95
CA TRP A 8 26.24 -26.70 -23.47
C TRP A 8 26.03 -25.62 -24.53
N ILE A 9 26.35 -25.91 -25.80
CA ILE A 9 26.27 -24.90 -26.89
C ILE A 9 24.80 -24.52 -27.18
N LEU A 10 23.84 -25.40 -26.88
CA LEU A 10 22.41 -25.12 -27.02
C LEU A 10 21.78 -24.61 -25.71
N VAL A 11 22.35 -24.97 -24.56
CA VAL A 11 21.82 -24.59 -23.24
C VAL A 11 22.17 -23.14 -22.89
N MET A 12 23.36 -22.67 -23.26
CA MET A 12 23.83 -21.30 -23.01
C MET A 12 23.02 -20.20 -23.72
N PRO A 13 22.65 -20.29 -25.01
CA PRO A 13 21.84 -19.27 -25.66
C PRO A 13 20.40 -19.27 -25.16
N ILE A 14 19.86 -20.40 -24.70
CA ILE A 14 18.52 -20.47 -24.08
C ILE A 14 18.52 -19.78 -22.71
N ILE A 15 19.54 -20.02 -21.88
CA ILE A 15 19.70 -19.32 -20.59
C ILE A 15 19.90 -17.82 -20.80
N SER A 16 20.71 -17.44 -21.81
CA SER A 16 20.92 -16.04 -22.19
C SER A 16 19.62 -15.38 -22.67
N LEU A 17 18.83 -16.07 -23.51
CA LEU A 17 17.52 -15.61 -23.95
C LEU A 17 16.54 -15.48 -22.77
N LEU A 18 16.54 -16.44 -21.83
CA LEU A 18 15.73 -16.40 -20.60
C LEU A 18 16.11 -15.24 -19.67
N LEU A 19 17.41 -14.90 -19.59
CA LEU A 19 17.93 -13.78 -18.81
C LEU A 19 17.64 -12.41 -19.46
N ILE A 20 17.61 -12.35 -20.79
CA ILE A 20 17.31 -11.13 -21.56
C ILE A 20 15.80 -10.85 -21.60
N THR A 21 14.95 -11.88 -21.44
CA THR A 21 13.49 -11.72 -21.32
C THR A 21 13.00 -11.27 -19.94
N ASN A 22 13.88 -10.87 -19.02
CA ASN A 22 13.42 -10.24 -17.78
C ASN A 22 12.58 -9.02 -18.16
N PRO A 23 11.27 -9.05 -17.89
CA PRO A 23 10.39 -8.00 -18.33
C PRO A 23 10.84 -6.73 -17.62
N THR A 24 10.82 -5.64 -18.36
CA THR A 24 10.67 -4.26 -17.89
C THR A 24 10.63 -4.13 -16.37
N LEU A 25 11.58 -3.38 -15.81
CA LEU A 25 11.48 -2.77 -14.48
C LEU A 25 10.11 -2.08 -14.39
N SER A 26 9.10 -2.82 -13.98
CA SER A 26 7.73 -2.36 -13.90
C SER A 26 7.64 -1.70 -12.55
N ILE A 27 7.46 -0.39 -12.57
CA ILE A 27 7.23 0.38 -11.35
C ILE A 27 5.87 -0.07 -10.81
N ASP A 28 5.83 -0.41 -9.53
CA ASP A 28 4.57 -0.80 -8.89
C ASP A 28 3.55 0.34 -9.04
N PRO A 29 2.29 0.03 -9.39
CA PRO A 29 1.28 1.04 -9.66
C PRO A 29 1.01 1.95 -8.44
N GLU A 30 1.26 1.42 -7.24
CA GLU A 30 1.14 2.13 -5.96
C GLU A 30 2.05 3.36 -5.86
N CYS A 31 3.18 3.39 -6.59
CA CYS A 31 4.09 4.55 -6.61
C CYS A 31 3.45 5.83 -7.16
N TYR A 32 2.33 5.70 -7.88
CA TYR A 32 1.59 6.82 -8.47
C TYR A 32 0.20 7.02 -7.86
N MET A 33 -0.10 6.31 -6.76
CA MET A 33 -1.39 6.35 -6.09
C MET A 33 -1.34 7.15 -4.80
N THR A 34 -2.45 7.80 -4.46
CA THR A 34 -2.71 8.30 -3.12
C THR A 34 -3.05 7.15 -2.18
N VAL A 35 -2.85 7.32 -0.87
CA VAL A 35 -3.22 6.33 0.15
C VAL A 35 -4.66 5.77 0.01
N PRO A 36 -5.72 6.59 -0.22
CA PRO A 36 -7.06 6.04 -0.43
C PRO A 36 -7.18 5.23 -1.73
N GLU A 37 -6.39 5.55 -2.76
CA GLU A 37 -6.33 4.75 -4.00
C GLU A 37 -5.62 3.41 -3.76
N VAL A 38 -4.51 3.39 -3.00
CA VAL A 38 -3.82 2.15 -2.60
C VAL A 38 -4.75 1.25 -1.79
N ALA A 39 -5.46 1.81 -0.80
CA ALA A 39 -6.43 1.05 -0.01
C ALA A 39 -7.51 0.41 -0.90
N ARG A 40 -8.08 1.18 -1.83
CA ARG A 40 -9.10 0.69 -2.78
C ARG A 40 -8.51 -0.32 -3.77
N TYR A 41 -7.29 -0.12 -4.23
CA TYR A 41 -6.56 -1.03 -5.11
C TYR A 41 -6.43 -2.42 -4.46
N PHE A 42 -6.16 -2.47 -3.17
CA PHE A 42 -6.14 -3.71 -2.41
C PHE A 42 -7.52 -4.24 -1.97
N GLY A 43 -8.61 -3.56 -2.33
CA GLY A 43 -9.99 -3.97 -2.07
C GLY A 43 -10.56 -3.53 -0.72
N TYR A 44 -9.99 -2.49 -0.10
CA TYR A 44 -10.49 -1.90 1.14
C TYR A 44 -11.37 -0.68 0.87
N PRO A 45 -12.47 -0.50 1.61
CA PRO A 45 -13.15 0.80 1.66
C PRO A 45 -12.20 1.84 2.25
N SER A 46 -12.24 3.05 1.71
CA SER A 46 -11.42 4.17 2.19
C SER A 46 -12.20 5.47 2.18
N GLU A 47 -12.22 6.14 3.33
CA GLU A 47 -12.83 7.44 3.56
C GLU A 47 -11.74 8.48 3.88
N VAL A 48 -11.99 9.73 3.52
CA VAL A 48 -11.11 10.86 3.81
C VAL A 48 -11.88 11.87 4.66
N HIS A 49 -11.30 12.27 5.78
CA HIS A 49 -11.86 13.23 6.74
C HIS A 49 -10.93 14.44 6.82
N LEU A 50 -11.50 15.64 6.78
CA LEU A 50 -10.75 16.89 6.97
C LEU A 50 -11.05 17.43 8.36
N VAL A 51 -10.04 17.58 9.20
CA VAL A 51 -10.16 18.04 10.58
C VAL A 51 -9.42 19.35 10.75
N ARG A 52 -10.09 20.36 11.30
CA ARG A 52 -9.47 21.64 11.67
C ARG A 52 -8.95 21.55 13.10
N THR A 53 -7.68 21.88 13.32
CA THR A 53 -7.09 22.01 14.65
C THR A 53 -7.43 23.36 15.28
N GLU A 54 -7.18 23.50 16.59
CA GLU A 54 -7.41 24.76 17.31
C GLU A 54 -6.54 25.92 16.80
N ASP A 55 -5.38 25.60 16.24
CA ASP A 55 -4.41 26.53 15.64
C ASP A 55 -4.55 26.64 14.11
N ASP A 56 -5.73 26.31 13.56
CA ASP A 56 -6.14 26.57 12.18
C ASP A 56 -5.40 25.79 11.08
N TYR A 57 -4.81 24.65 11.42
CA TYR A 57 -4.36 23.69 10.43
C TYR A 57 -5.50 22.77 9.99
N ILE A 58 -5.53 22.45 8.69
CA ILE A 58 -6.39 21.39 8.16
C ILE A 58 -5.57 20.11 8.09
N LEU A 59 -5.98 19.09 8.84
CA LEU A 59 -5.44 17.74 8.81
C LEU A 59 -6.32 16.86 7.93
N GLU A 60 -5.69 16.08 7.05
CA GLU A 60 -6.36 15.05 6.28
C GLU A 60 -6.16 13.69 6.96
N ILE A 61 -7.25 13.05 7.38
CA ILE A 61 -7.23 11.76 8.05
C ILE A 61 -7.90 10.73 7.15
N HIS A 62 -7.21 9.64 6.87
CA HIS A 62 -7.78 8.53 6.11
C HIS A 62 -8.30 7.46 7.05
N ARG A 63 -9.41 6.84 6.65
CA ARG A 63 -10.09 5.84 7.45
C ARG A 63 -10.43 4.61 6.61
N ILE A 64 -10.09 3.44 7.14
CA ILE A 64 -10.57 2.15 6.64
C ILE A 64 -11.66 1.64 7.59
N PRO A 65 -12.96 1.70 7.22
CA PRO A 65 -14.06 1.33 8.09
C PRO A 65 -14.17 -0.18 8.38
N HIS A 66 -13.72 -1.01 7.45
CA HIS A 66 -13.80 -2.46 7.58
C HIS A 66 -12.85 -3.17 6.61
N GLY A 67 -12.66 -4.46 6.85
CA GLY A 67 -11.94 -5.33 5.92
C GLY A 67 -12.69 -5.59 4.61
N ARG A 68 -11.94 -6.05 3.59
CA ARG A 68 -12.43 -6.30 2.22
C ARG A 68 -13.66 -7.21 2.14
N LEU A 69 -13.70 -8.23 2.99
CA LEU A 69 -14.73 -9.29 2.92
C LEU A 69 -15.94 -9.00 3.83
N GLN A 70 -16.08 -7.78 4.32
CA GLN A 70 -17.06 -7.43 5.36
C GLN A 70 -18.02 -6.32 4.96
N GLU A 71 -18.21 -6.11 3.65
CA GLU A 71 -19.29 -5.27 3.13
C GLU A 71 -20.64 -5.74 3.68
N GLY A 72 -21.43 -4.81 4.23
CA GLY A 72 -22.77 -5.10 4.74
C GLY A 72 -22.85 -5.76 6.12
N VAL A 73 -21.73 -6.15 6.75
CA VAL A 73 -21.73 -6.59 8.15
C VAL A 73 -21.85 -5.33 9.01
N ALA A 74 -23.07 -5.07 9.49
CA ALA A 74 -23.40 -3.93 10.32
C ALA A 74 -22.34 -3.72 11.41
N SER A 75 -22.02 -2.44 11.60
CA SER A 75 -20.99 -1.84 12.46
C SER A 75 -21.15 -2.20 13.95
N GLU A 76 -21.10 -3.47 14.32
CA GLU A 76 -20.99 -3.87 15.72
C GLU A 76 -19.60 -3.48 16.22
N LYS A 77 -19.56 -2.45 17.08
CA LYS A 77 -18.50 -2.03 18.01
C LYS A 77 -17.08 -2.53 17.70
N ARG A 78 -16.57 -2.28 16.48
CA ARG A 78 -15.19 -2.64 16.16
C ARG A 78 -14.24 -1.71 16.93
N PRO A 79 -13.23 -2.27 17.61
CA PRO A 79 -12.22 -1.45 18.25
C PRO A 79 -11.57 -0.51 17.22
N LEU A 80 -11.37 0.73 17.65
CA LEU A 80 -10.76 1.79 16.85
C LEU A 80 -9.25 1.77 17.10
N VAL A 81 -8.47 1.82 16.04
CA VAL A 81 -7.02 1.97 16.08
C VAL A 81 -6.66 3.26 15.35
N PHE A 82 -5.83 4.07 15.99
CA PHE A 82 -5.24 5.26 15.39
C PHE A 82 -3.75 5.01 15.20
N LEU A 83 -3.26 5.20 13.97
CA LEU A 83 -1.87 4.98 13.60
C LEU A 83 -1.24 6.32 13.23
N GLN A 84 -0.25 6.72 14.02
CA GLN A 84 0.52 7.96 13.81
C GLN A 84 1.90 7.60 13.28
N HIS A 85 2.23 8.11 12.09
CA HIS A 85 3.55 7.90 11.48
C HIS A 85 4.64 8.70 12.20
N GLY A 86 5.90 8.42 11.86
CA GLY A 86 7.08 9.10 12.40
C GLY A 86 7.39 10.44 11.74
N ILE A 87 8.50 11.05 12.18
CA ILE A 87 9.03 12.29 11.59
C ILE A 87 9.41 12.07 10.12
N LEU A 88 9.10 13.04 9.24
CA LEU A 88 9.34 13.00 7.79
C LEU A 88 8.62 11.86 7.06
N SER A 89 7.43 11.50 7.53
CA SER A 89 6.60 10.47 6.92
C SER A 89 5.15 10.92 6.78
N ASP A 90 4.28 10.03 6.30
CA ASP A 90 2.84 10.24 6.17
C ASP A 90 2.03 8.95 6.43
N GLY A 91 0.72 8.99 6.15
CA GLY A 91 -0.18 7.85 6.37
C GLY A 91 0.14 6.63 5.51
N PHE A 92 0.95 6.77 4.45
CA PHE A 92 1.33 5.68 3.54
C PHE A 92 2.19 4.61 4.24
N ASP A 93 2.90 4.94 5.33
CA ASP A 93 3.72 4.00 6.10
C ASP A 93 2.98 2.73 6.55
N TRP A 94 1.66 2.84 6.67
CA TRP A 94 0.81 1.74 7.13
C TRP A 94 0.26 0.88 6.00
N THR A 95 0.44 1.30 4.75
CA THR A 95 -0.11 0.67 3.54
C THR A 95 0.89 0.31 2.44
N PRO A 96 2.24 0.31 2.60
CA PRO A 96 3.15 0.23 1.45
C PRO A 96 3.41 -1.22 1.01
N ASN A 97 2.99 -2.21 1.79
CA ASN A 97 3.22 -3.62 1.53
C ASN A 97 1.89 -4.33 1.22
N LEU A 98 2.01 -5.60 0.81
CA LEU A 98 0.86 -6.49 0.63
C LEU A 98 -0.05 -6.50 1.89
N PRO A 99 -1.36 -6.75 1.74
CA PRO A 99 -2.30 -6.68 2.86
C PRO A 99 -2.01 -7.60 4.06
N ASN A 100 -1.17 -8.64 3.87
CA ASN A 100 -0.73 -9.55 4.93
C ASN A 100 0.61 -9.16 5.58
N GLN A 101 1.23 -8.08 5.11
CA GLN A 101 2.55 -7.59 5.52
C GLN A 101 2.54 -6.12 5.96
N SER A 102 1.44 -5.41 5.71
CA SER A 102 1.19 -4.07 6.22
C SER A 102 0.64 -4.12 7.64
N ALA A 103 0.88 -3.07 8.44
CA ALA A 103 0.53 -3.02 9.86
C ALA A 103 -0.98 -2.99 10.13
N ASP A 104 -1.79 -3.00 9.08
CA ASP A 104 -3.23 -2.89 9.18
C ASP A 104 -3.86 -4.28 9.45
N PRO A 105 -4.45 -4.51 10.63
CA PRO A 105 -5.18 -5.73 10.97
C PRO A 105 -6.57 -5.69 10.32
N LEU A 106 -6.54 -5.77 8.99
CA LEU A 106 -7.56 -5.43 8.03
C LEU A 106 -8.81 -6.31 8.01
N GLN A 107 -9.08 -7.06 9.08
CA GLN A 107 -10.30 -7.86 9.21
C GLN A 107 -11.05 -7.62 10.52
N ARG A 108 -10.49 -6.92 11.51
CA ARG A 108 -11.17 -6.80 12.83
C ARG A 108 -11.36 -5.38 13.34
N TYR A 109 -10.58 -4.43 12.83
CA TYR A 109 -10.52 -3.08 13.37
C TYR A 109 -11.06 -2.03 12.40
N ARG A 110 -11.37 -0.86 12.95
CA ARG A 110 -11.53 0.39 12.21
C ARG A 110 -10.24 1.18 12.38
N VAL A 111 -9.61 1.53 11.27
CA VAL A 111 -8.27 2.14 11.31
C VAL A 111 -8.34 3.56 10.78
N TYR A 112 -7.68 4.46 11.49
CA TYR A 112 -7.43 5.84 11.07
C TYR A 112 -5.93 6.06 11.00
N PHE A 113 -5.47 6.72 9.95
CA PHE A 113 -4.09 7.20 9.84
C PHE A 113 -4.09 8.65 9.39
N LEU A 114 -3.24 9.44 10.03
CA LEU A 114 -3.05 10.85 9.73
C LEU A 114 -2.16 10.99 8.49
N GLN A 115 -2.58 11.80 7.53
CA GLN A 115 -1.73 12.27 6.45
C GLN A 115 -1.21 13.66 6.85
N ASP A 116 0.10 13.82 7.01
CA ASP A 116 0.75 15.05 7.50
C ASP A 116 0.70 16.26 6.54
N ARG A 117 -0.37 16.37 5.74
CA ARG A 117 -0.68 17.56 4.95
C ARG A 117 -1.37 18.61 5.83
N ALA A 118 -0.63 19.15 6.78
CA ALA A 118 -1.05 20.31 7.56
C ALA A 118 -0.90 21.58 6.70
N PHE A 119 -1.91 21.88 5.89
CA PHE A 119 -1.99 23.18 5.23
C PHE A 119 -2.53 24.20 6.24
N PRO A 120 -1.83 25.32 6.52
CA PRO A 120 -2.45 26.40 7.26
C PRO A 120 -3.65 26.90 6.45
N LEU A 121 -4.80 27.07 7.09
CA LEU A 121 -5.85 27.90 6.52
C LEU A 121 -5.23 29.28 6.33
N LYS A 122 -5.05 29.66 5.06
CA LYS A 122 -4.45 30.94 4.65
C LYS A 122 -4.96 32.10 5.51
N TYR A 123 -4.06 33.03 5.85
CA TYR A 123 -4.40 34.40 6.25
C TYR A 123 -5.29 35.07 5.19
#